data_AF-A0A970WER6-F1
#
_entry.id   AF-A0A970WER6-F1
#
_cell.length_a   1.000
_cell.length_b   1.000
_cell.length_c   1.000
_cell.angle_alpha   90.00
_cell.angle_beta   90.00
_cell.angle_gamma   90.00
#
_symmetry.space_group_name_H-M   'P 1'
#
loop_
_entity.id
_entity.type
_entity.pdbx_description
1 polymer ?
#
loop_
_entity_poly.entity_id
_entity_poly.type
_entity_poly.pdbx_seq_one_letter_code
_entity_poly.pdbx_strand_id
1 'polypeptide(L)'
;MKYTVKWLEDNLGITRKTLRNYEAKGLISAESSRNPINNYREYDDEDIDKIWSIKILQGVGYSLSEIKELIENPNSDFYKSISDKVVDLEKKRDEITSFIEFAKTIRLTGRIPTTNKIGSVSFSEFMDYSRENWNFYVEPKAASYLEAMESMQNMKSQELDECDIDRLEALADLMGDYQEMQRTCTINAYYQILASMQMSDYKSELVQMIVQQFYSFLMNEETAKEIGEKFTPAFFAKYTAPFFLEGSDIGNINIAAYGLEGSEFIANAIAFFGGFSSLDDLYEV
;
A
#
# COMPACT_ATOMS: atom_id res chain seq x y z
N MET A 1 -24.00 -13.47 -39.37
CA MET A 1 -24.18 -12.02 -39.67
C MET A 1 -22.87 -11.48 -40.27
N LYS A 2 -22.82 -10.24 -40.78
CA LYS A 2 -21.57 -9.62 -41.25
C LYS A 2 -21.38 -8.25 -40.60
N TYR A 3 -20.17 -7.97 -40.12
CA TYR A 3 -19.82 -6.80 -39.33
C TYR A 3 -18.68 -6.03 -39.98
N THR A 4 -18.88 -4.73 -40.18
CA THR A 4 -17.83 -3.87 -40.74
C THR A 4 -16.83 -3.48 -39.66
N VAL A 5 -15.63 -3.09 -40.06
CA VAL A 5 -14.61 -2.56 -39.14
C VAL A 5 -15.15 -1.41 -38.27
N LYS A 6 -15.99 -0.54 -38.84
CA LYS A 6 -16.62 0.55 -38.08
C LYS A 6 -17.53 0.01 -36.97
N TRP A 7 -18.29 -1.04 -37.25
CA TRP A 7 -19.12 -1.69 -36.24
C TRP A 7 -18.27 -2.28 -35.10
N LEU A 8 -17.13 -2.93 -35.42
CA LEU A 8 -16.21 -3.44 -34.41
C LEU A 8 -15.58 -2.31 -33.57
N GLU A 9 -15.25 -1.18 -34.19
CA GLU A 9 -14.75 0.02 -33.49
C GLU A 9 -15.82 0.56 -32.53
N ASP A 10 -17.03 0.80 -33.02
CA ASP A 10 -18.12 1.46 -32.29
C ASP A 10 -18.73 0.57 -31.18
N ASN A 11 -18.76 -0.76 -31.36
CA ASN A 11 -19.47 -1.67 -30.44
C ASN A 11 -18.53 -2.54 -29.61
N LEU A 12 -17.34 -2.89 -30.12
CA LEU A 12 -16.39 -3.77 -29.43
C LEU A 12 -15.12 -3.03 -28.96
N GLY A 13 -14.96 -1.75 -29.31
CA GLY A 13 -13.75 -0.97 -29.02
C GLY A 13 -12.51 -1.50 -29.76
N ILE A 14 -12.69 -2.24 -30.85
CA ILE A 14 -11.59 -2.89 -31.57
C ILE A 14 -11.16 -2.02 -32.74
N THR A 15 -10.04 -1.31 -32.53
CA THR A 15 -9.50 -0.38 -33.53
C THR A 15 -9.01 -1.08 -34.79
N ARG A 16 -9.05 -0.37 -35.92
CA ARG A 16 -8.35 -0.76 -37.16
C ARG A 16 -6.90 -1.16 -36.94
N LYS A 17 -6.19 -0.46 -36.05
CA LYS A 17 -4.79 -0.76 -35.71
C LYS A 17 -4.66 -2.14 -35.05
N THR A 18 -5.59 -2.47 -34.15
CA THR A 18 -5.65 -3.79 -33.49
C THR A 18 -5.90 -4.91 -34.51
N LEU A 19 -6.89 -4.75 -35.40
CA LEU A 19 -7.19 -5.75 -36.44
C LEU A 19 -5.99 -5.96 -37.37
N ARG A 20 -5.34 -4.88 -37.83
CA ARG A 20 -4.13 -4.97 -38.65
C ARG A 20 -2.99 -5.71 -37.94
N ASN A 21 -2.87 -5.55 -36.62
CA ASN A 21 -1.85 -6.27 -35.85
C ASN A 21 -2.15 -7.77 -35.77
N TYR A 22 -3.41 -8.15 -35.57
CA TYR A 22 -3.83 -9.55 -35.57
C TYR A 22 -3.63 -10.20 -36.94
N GLU A 23 -3.97 -9.48 -38.02
CA GLU A 23 -3.72 -9.90 -39.41
C GLU A 23 -2.22 -10.06 -39.69
N ALA A 24 -1.40 -9.09 -39.30
CA ALA A 24 0.05 -9.16 -39.48
C ALA A 24 0.70 -10.32 -38.73
N LYS A 25 0.10 -10.76 -37.62
CA LYS A 25 0.52 -11.96 -36.88
C LYS A 25 -0.07 -13.25 -37.43
N GLY A 26 -1.00 -13.19 -38.37
CA GLY A 26 -1.68 -14.35 -38.96
C GLY A 26 -2.77 -14.92 -38.06
N LEU A 27 -3.19 -14.21 -37.01
CA LEU A 27 -4.25 -14.64 -36.11
C LEU A 27 -5.63 -14.50 -36.75
N ILE A 28 -5.79 -13.57 -37.69
CA ILE A 28 -7.03 -13.33 -38.45
C ILE A 28 -6.65 -13.18 -39.92
N SER A 29 -7.47 -13.70 -40.82
CA SER A 29 -7.22 -13.58 -42.25
C SER A 29 -7.73 -12.24 -42.80
N ALA A 30 -6.83 -11.49 -43.43
CA ALA A 30 -7.15 -10.22 -44.09
C ALA A 30 -7.83 -10.42 -45.45
N GLU A 31 -7.77 -11.62 -46.02
CA GLU A 31 -8.30 -11.95 -47.35
C GLU A 31 -9.70 -12.56 -47.26
N SER A 32 -9.95 -13.46 -46.31
CA SER A 32 -11.28 -14.06 -46.12
C SER A 32 -12.31 -13.05 -45.59
N SER A 33 -11.83 -11.99 -44.93
CA SER A 33 -12.66 -10.91 -44.42
C SER A 33 -13.01 -9.87 -45.49
N ARG A 34 -12.56 -9.97 -46.75
CA ARG A 34 -12.95 -9.01 -47.79
C ARG A 34 -14.22 -9.43 -48.50
N ASN A 35 -15.20 -8.52 -48.55
CA ASN A 35 -16.40 -8.72 -49.34
C ASN A 35 -16.04 -8.70 -50.84
N PRO A 36 -16.40 -9.74 -51.62
CA PRO A 36 -16.01 -9.88 -53.03
C PRO A 36 -16.64 -8.82 -53.95
N ILE A 37 -17.68 -8.12 -53.51
CA ILE A 37 -18.43 -7.14 -54.31
C ILE A 37 -17.87 -5.73 -54.14
N ASN A 38 -17.57 -5.31 -52.91
CA ASN A 38 -17.18 -3.92 -52.60
C ASN A 38 -15.75 -3.80 -52.04
N ASN A 39 -15.05 -4.92 -51.84
CA ASN A 39 -13.67 -5.00 -51.33
C ASN A 39 -13.47 -4.38 -49.93
N TYR A 40 -14.56 -4.10 -49.19
CA TYR A 40 -14.50 -3.71 -47.78
C TYR A 40 -14.32 -4.93 -46.88
N ARG A 41 -13.79 -4.69 -45.68
CA ARG A 41 -13.64 -5.74 -44.67
C ARG A 41 -14.96 -5.96 -43.92
N GLU A 42 -15.42 -7.20 -43.94
CA GLU A 42 -16.60 -7.73 -43.27
C GLU A 42 -16.23 -9.02 -42.54
N TYR A 43 -16.46 -9.03 -41.23
CA TYR A 43 -16.21 -10.16 -40.33
C TYR A 43 -17.54 -10.86 -40.06
N ASP A 44 -17.56 -12.19 -39.95
CA ASP A 44 -18.75 -12.91 -39.47
C ASP A 44 -18.66 -13.23 -37.97
N ASP A 45 -19.67 -13.94 -37.47
CA ASP A 45 -19.77 -14.29 -36.06
C ASP A 45 -18.56 -15.12 -35.59
N GLU A 46 -18.02 -16.02 -36.44
CA GLU A 46 -16.82 -16.82 -36.11
C GLU A 46 -15.57 -15.94 -35.99
N ASP A 47 -15.41 -14.97 -36.90
CA ASP A 47 -14.35 -13.98 -36.81
C ASP A 47 -14.47 -13.15 -35.51
N ILE A 48 -15.69 -12.76 -35.11
CA ILE A 48 -15.93 -12.03 -33.87
C ILE A 48 -15.55 -12.87 -32.65
N ASP A 49 -15.97 -14.14 -32.59
CA ASP A 49 -15.64 -15.06 -31.50
C ASP A 49 -14.12 -15.26 -31.37
N LYS A 50 -13.42 -15.36 -32.51
CA LYS A 50 -11.96 -15.45 -32.54
C LYS A 50 -11.31 -14.17 -32.02
N ILE A 51 -11.78 -13.02 -32.47
CA ILE A 51 -11.30 -11.71 -32.03
C ILE A 51 -11.48 -11.54 -30.51
N TRP A 52 -12.64 -11.94 -29.97
CA TRP A 52 -12.89 -11.93 -28.53
C TRP A 52 -11.96 -12.86 -27.76
N SER A 53 -11.79 -14.08 -28.25
CA SER A 53 -10.88 -15.05 -27.62
C SER A 53 -9.45 -14.51 -27.54
N ILE A 54 -8.94 -13.89 -28.61
CA ILE A 54 -7.62 -13.23 -28.62
C ILE A 54 -7.58 -12.12 -27.56
N LYS A 55 -8.62 -11.27 -27.49
CA LYS A 55 -8.69 -10.16 -26.53
C LYS A 55 -8.68 -10.63 -25.08
N ILE A 56 -9.42 -11.68 -24.75
CA ILE A 56 -9.44 -12.27 -23.40
C ILE A 56 -8.05 -12.80 -23.05
N LEU A 57 -7.44 -13.59 -23.93
CA LEU A 57 -6.09 -14.13 -23.68
C LEU A 57 -5.04 -13.02 -23.53
N GLN A 58 -5.15 -11.92 -24.28
CA GLN A 58 -4.30 -10.74 -24.05
C GLN A 58 -4.55 -10.10 -22.68
N GLY A 59 -5.79 -10.05 -22.22
CA GLY A 59 -6.14 -9.56 -20.87
C GLY A 59 -5.57 -10.44 -19.75
N VAL A 60 -5.51 -11.76 -19.97
CA VAL A 60 -4.84 -12.74 -19.09
C VAL A 60 -3.31 -12.65 -19.20
N GLY A 61 -2.79 -11.86 -20.14
CA GLY A 61 -1.36 -11.54 -20.26
C GLY A 61 -0.60 -12.39 -21.27
N TYR A 62 -1.28 -13.04 -22.22
CA TYR A 62 -0.62 -13.67 -23.37
C TYR A 62 -0.24 -12.63 -24.43
N SER A 63 0.94 -12.80 -25.01
CA SER A 63 1.37 -12.13 -26.23
C SER A 63 0.68 -12.74 -27.45
N LEU A 64 0.61 -11.97 -28.54
CA LEU A 64 0.04 -12.48 -29.81
C LEU A 64 0.80 -13.67 -30.38
N SER A 65 2.10 -13.77 -30.10
CA SER A 65 2.92 -14.90 -30.52
C SER A 65 2.54 -16.17 -29.76
N GLU A 66 2.37 -16.08 -28.43
CA GLU A 66 1.93 -17.21 -27.61
C GLU A 66 0.51 -17.65 -28.00
N ILE A 67 -0.41 -16.70 -28.22
CA ILE A 67 -1.78 -17.02 -28.67
C ILE A 67 -1.74 -17.76 -30.01
N LYS A 68 -0.88 -17.32 -30.94
CA LYS A 68 -0.72 -17.99 -32.23
C LYS A 68 -0.21 -19.42 -32.05
N GLU A 69 0.81 -19.60 -31.22
CA GLU A 69 1.36 -20.93 -30.93
C GLU A 69 0.31 -21.86 -30.30
N LEU A 70 -0.49 -21.37 -29.37
CA LEU A 70 -1.59 -22.12 -28.75
C LEU A 70 -2.68 -22.55 -29.75
N ILE A 71 -2.91 -21.76 -30.81
CA ILE A 71 -3.91 -22.06 -31.84
C ILE A 71 -3.34 -23.00 -32.91
N GLU A 72 -2.10 -22.77 -33.35
CA GLU A 72 -1.52 -23.45 -34.52
C GLU A 72 -0.77 -24.74 -34.16
N ASN A 73 -0.28 -24.90 -32.93
CA ASN A 73 0.47 -26.09 -32.52
C ASN A 73 -0.49 -27.16 -31.97
N PRO A 74 -0.69 -28.29 -32.68
CA PRO A 74 -1.59 -29.36 -32.25
C PRO A 74 -1.08 -30.11 -31.02
N ASN A 75 0.19 -29.99 -30.67
CA ASN A 75 0.79 -30.55 -29.45
C ASN A 75 0.79 -29.55 -28.28
N SER A 76 0.22 -28.36 -28.46
CA SER A 76 0.11 -27.38 -27.37
C SER A 76 -0.86 -27.90 -26.31
N ASP A 77 -0.44 -27.81 -25.06
CA ASP A 77 -1.30 -28.09 -23.92
C ASP A 77 -1.87 -26.78 -23.40
N PHE A 78 -2.98 -26.35 -23.99
CA PHE A 78 -3.67 -25.13 -23.59
C PHE A 78 -4.06 -25.15 -22.11
N TYR A 79 -4.51 -26.30 -21.60
CA TYR A 79 -4.92 -26.45 -20.20
C TYR A 79 -3.75 -26.23 -19.25
N LYS A 80 -2.59 -26.81 -19.54
CA LYS A 80 -1.38 -26.55 -18.77
C LYS A 80 -0.95 -25.09 -18.88
N SER A 81 -0.91 -24.53 -20.09
CA SER A 81 -0.50 -23.13 -20.30
C SER A 81 -1.36 -22.15 -19.51
N ILE A 82 -2.69 -22.31 -19.54
CA ILE A 82 -3.59 -21.42 -18.82
C ILE A 82 -3.48 -21.64 -17.30
N SER A 83 -3.25 -22.87 -16.85
CA SER A 83 -3.01 -23.18 -15.43
C SER A 83 -1.74 -22.50 -14.92
N ASP A 84 -0.63 -22.57 -15.66
CA ASP A 84 0.62 -21.88 -15.33
C ASP A 84 0.40 -20.35 -15.30
N LYS A 85 -0.41 -19.82 -16.21
CA LYS A 85 -0.76 -18.40 -16.27
C LYS A 85 -1.58 -17.93 -15.06
N VAL A 86 -2.50 -18.76 -14.57
CA VAL A 86 -3.26 -18.49 -13.34
C VAL A 86 -2.29 -18.36 -12.16
N VAL A 87 -1.36 -19.30 -12.00
CA VAL A 87 -0.35 -19.25 -10.93
C VAL A 87 0.50 -17.97 -11.00
N ASP A 88 0.92 -17.57 -12.20
CA ASP A 88 1.68 -16.33 -12.39
C ASP A 88 0.87 -15.07 -12.05
N LEU A 89 -0.42 -15.06 -12.39
CA LEU A 89 -1.32 -13.94 -12.07
C LEU A 89 -1.61 -13.87 -10.56
N GLU A 90 -1.75 -15.01 -9.89
CA GLU A 90 -1.90 -15.08 -8.43
C GLU A 90 -0.66 -14.54 -7.73
N LYS A 91 0.55 -14.92 -8.17
CA LYS A 91 1.80 -14.35 -7.64
C LYS A 91 1.87 -12.84 -7.82
N LYS A 92 1.52 -12.33 -9.02
CA LYS A 92 1.47 -10.89 -9.28
C LYS A 92 0.44 -10.17 -8.43
N ARG A 93 -0.73 -10.77 -8.20
CA ARG A 93 -1.73 -10.24 -7.27
C ARG A 93 -1.13 -10.11 -5.89
N ASP A 94 -0.48 -11.16 -5.38
CA ASP A 94 0.09 -11.17 -4.03
C ASP A 94 1.24 -10.15 -3.90
N GLU A 95 2.09 -10.01 -4.92
CA GLU A 95 3.11 -8.94 -4.99
C GLU A 95 2.48 -7.54 -4.97
N ILE A 96 1.44 -7.29 -5.77
CA ILE A 96 0.74 -6.00 -5.80
C ILE A 96 0.08 -5.72 -4.45
N THR A 97 -0.58 -6.71 -3.84
CA THR A 97 -1.16 -6.61 -2.50
C THR A 97 -0.11 -6.18 -1.48
N SER A 98 1.06 -6.84 -1.48
CA SER A 98 2.17 -6.48 -0.61
C SER A 98 2.63 -5.02 -0.82
N PHE A 99 2.70 -4.54 -2.06
CA PHE A 99 3.03 -3.14 -2.33
C PHE A 99 1.94 -2.15 -1.91
N ILE A 100 0.66 -2.53 -2.03
CA ILE A 100 -0.45 -1.72 -1.53
C ILE A 100 -0.35 -1.58 -0.01
N GLU A 101 -0.08 -2.66 0.69
CA GLU A 101 0.10 -2.66 2.15
C GLU A 101 1.28 -1.79 2.58
N PHE A 102 2.43 -1.87 1.87
CA PHE A 102 3.53 -0.92 2.09
C PHE A 102 3.11 0.53 1.85
N ALA A 103 2.39 0.82 0.77
CA ALA A 103 1.93 2.16 0.46
C ALA A 103 0.98 2.70 1.56
N LYS A 104 0.10 1.86 2.10
CA LYS A 104 -0.75 2.20 3.24
C LYS A 104 0.08 2.47 4.50
N THR A 105 1.07 1.63 4.82
CA THR A 105 2.00 1.88 5.93
C THR A 105 2.76 3.20 5.76
N ILE A 106 3.23 3.50 4.54
CA ILE A 106 3.93 4.75 4.23
C ILE A 106 2.98 5.93 4.45
N ARG A 107 1.74 5.87 3.96
CA ARG A 107 0.74 6.92 4.16
C ARG A 107 0.40 7.12 5.64
N LEU A 108 0.23 6.02 6.36
CA LEU A 108 -0.09 6.02 7.78
C LEU A 108 1.01 6.70 8.60
N THR A 109 2.26 6.30 8.36
CA THR A 109 3.40 6.69 9.21
C THR A 109 4.20 7.88 8.66
N GLY A 110 4.02 8.22 7.39
CA GLY A 110 4.82 9.21 6.66
C GLY A 110 6.25 8.74 6.34
N ARG A 111 6.54 7.44 6.42
CA ARG A 111 7.92 6.90 6.36
C ARG A 111 8.06 5.82 5.32
N ILE A 112 9.31 5.56 4.90
CA ILE A 112 9.72 4.51 3.95
C ILE A 112 10.58 3.50 4.72
N PRO A 113 10.52 2.18 4.42
CA PRO A 113 11.35 1.22 5.14
C PRO A 113 12.80 1.44 4.76
N THR A 114 13.69 1.29 5.74
CA THR A 114 15.14 1.46 5.56
C THR A 114 15.88 0.28 6.16
N THR A 115 17.04 -0.06 5.62
CA THR A 115 17.96 -1.04 6.21
C THR A 115 19.34 -0.44 6.39
N ASN A 116 20.01 -0.82 7.48
CA ASN A 116 21.40 -0.45 7.72
C ASN A 116 22.39 -1.49 7.16
N LYS A 117 21.89 -2.54 6.49
CA LYS A 117 22.68 -3.62 5.87
C LYS A 117 22.92 -3.36 4.37
N ILE A 118 23.00 -2.10 3.95
CA ILE A 118 23.21 -1.71 2.55
C ILE A 118 24.51 -2.33 2.03
N GLY A 119 24.44 -3.07 0.92
CA GLY A 119 25.57 -3.81 0.35
C GLY A 119 25.82 -5.19 0.96
N SER A 120 25.17 -5.53 2.09
CA SER A 120 25.22 -6.85 2.72
C SER A 120 23.99 -7.71 2.44
N VAL A 121 22.88 -7.10 2.03
CA VAL A 121 21.66 -7.80 1.59
C VAL A 121 21.26 -7.33 0.20
N SER A 122 20.68 -8.24 -0.57
CA SER A 122 20.04 -7.91 -1.84
C SER A 122 18.75 -7.13 -1.60
N PHE A 123 18.29 -6.42 -2.63
CA PHE A 123 16.98 -5.75 -2.56
C PHE A 123 15.84 -6.73 -2.34
N SER A 124 15.92 -7.95 -2.89
CA SER A 124 14.93 -9.00 -2.66
C SER A 124 14.85 -9.39 -1.19
N GLU A 125 16.00 -9.67 -0.56
CA GLU A 125 16.05 -10.02 0.87
C GLU A 125 15.56 -8.88 1.76
N PHE A 126 15.84 -7.63 1.38
CA PHE A 126 15.29 -6.46 2.06
C PHE A 126 13.77 -6.36 1.93
N MET A 127 13.22 -6.64 0.74
CA MET A 127 11.78 -6.62 0.49
C MET A 127 11.06 -7.73 1.26
N ASP A 128 11.64 -8.94 1.32
CA ASP A 128 11.08 -10.04 2.10
C ASP A 128 11.09 -9.73 3.60
N TYR A 129 12.22 -9.23 4.13
CA TYR A 129 12.30 -8.75 5.51
C TYR A 129 11.28 -7.65 5.81
N SER A 130 11.17 -6.66 4.93
CA SER A 130 10.22 -5.54 5.11
C SER A 130 8.79 -6.03 5.08
N ARG A 131 8.47 -7.06 4.28
CA ARG A 131 7.11 -7.62 4.21
C ARG A 131 6.73 -8.29 5.51
N GLU A 132 7.67 -8.98 6.16
CA GLU A 132 7.43 -9.65 7.43
C GLU A 132 7.44 -8.69 8.63
N ASN A 133 8.29 -7.66 8.61
CA ASN A 133 8.62 -6.86 9.79
C ASN A 133 8.09 -5.42 9.74
N TRP A 134 7.65 -4.95 8.57
CA TRP A 134 7.26 -3.56 8.34
C TRP A 134 5.89 -3.44 7.67
N ASN A 135 5.24 -4.57 7.41
CA ASN A 135 3.86 -4.60 7.01
C ASN A 135 2.97 -4.71 8.26
N PHE A 136 2.50 -3.57 8.77
CA PHE A 136 1.56 -3.53 9.88
C PHE A 136 0.22 -4.25 9.57
N TYR A 137 -0.03 -4.68 8.32
CA TYR A 137 -1.19 -5.50 7.96
C TYR A 137 -0.91 -7.01 7.98
N VAL A 138 0.35 -7.45 8.15
CA VAL A 138 0.72 -8.89 8.26
C VAL A 138 0.51 -9.42 9.68
N GLU A 139 0.67 -8.57 10.69
CA GLU A 139 0.29 -8.93 12.05
C GLU A 139 -1.22 -8.67 12.26
N PRO A 140 -2.04 -9.70 12.52
CA PRO A 140 -3.50 -9.56 12.59
C PRO A 140 -3.97 -8.46 13.55
N LYS A 141 -3.26 -8.27 14.67
CA LYS A 141 -3.58 -7.25 15.66
C LYS A 141 -3.33 -5.83 15.13
N ALA A 142 -2.20 -5.59 14.47
CA ALA A 142 -1.89 -4.30 13.87
C ALA A 142 -2.80 -3.99 12.67
N ALA A 143 -3.14 -5.00 11.86
CA ALA A 143 -4.10 -4.87 10.76
C ALA A 143 -5.46 -4.38 11.26
N SER A 144 -6.01 -5.03 12.29
CA SER A 144 -7.27 -4.66 12.94
C SER A 144 -7.24 -3.23 13.49
N TYR A 145 -6.12 -2.81 14.09
CA TYR A 145 -5.96 -1.43 14.57
C TYR A 145 -6.03 -0.40 13.43
N LEU A 146 -5.34 -0.67 12.33
CA LEU A 146 -5.29 0.24 11.19
C LEU A 146 -6.60 0.30 10.42
N GLU A 147 -7.27 -0.82 10.26
CA GLU A 147 -8.62 -0.87 9.68
C GLU A 147 -9.62 -0.10 10.54
N ALA A 148 -9.56 -0.27 11.86
CA ALA A 148 -10.34 0.52 12.80
C ALA A 148 -10.06 2.03 12.68
N MET A 149 -8.78 2.45 12.61
CA MET A 149 -8.40 3.85 12.46
C MET A 149 -8.85 4.45 11.11
N GLU A 150 -8.64 3.74 10.00
CA GLU A 150 -9.14 4.15 8.67
C GLU A 150 -10.66 4.34 8.71
N SER A 151 -11.36 3.46 9.42
CA SER A 151 -12.82 3.50 9.54
C SER A 151 -13.30 4.63 10.42
N MET A 152 -12.66 4.89 11.56
CA MET A 152 -12.92 6.04 12.42
C MET A 152 -12.71 7.37 11.69
N GLN A 153 -11.73 7.45 10.79
CA GLN A 153 -11.52 8.63 9.94
C GLN A 153 -12.66 8.82 8.91
N ASN A 154 -13.23 7.72 8.43
CA ASN A 154 -14.35 7.72 7.48
C ASN A 154 -15.73 7.85 8.17
N MET A 155 -15.83 7.57 9.47
CA MET A 155 -17.02 7.71 10.34
C MET A 155 -17.44 9.18 10.61
N LYS A 156 -17.16 10.10 9.68
CA LYS A 156 -17.69 11.46 9.77
C LYS A 156 -19.22 11.42 9.59
N SER A 157 -19.92 11.30 10.72
CA SER A 157 -21.32 11.70 10.94
C SER A 157 -22.41 10.96 10.15
N GLN A 158 -22.38 9.62 10.13
CA GLN A 158 -23.53 8.79 9.72
C GLN A 158 -23.76 7.64 10.71
N GLU A 159 -24.97 7.06 10.72
CA GLU A 159 -25.31 5.88 11.52
C GLU A 159 -24.37 4.72 11.16
N LEU A 160 -23.85 4.05 12.19
CA LEU A 160 -22.91 2.94 12.07
C LEU A 160 -23.52 1.82 11.22
N ASP A 161 -22.82 1.37 10.19
CA ASP A 161 -23.23 0.21 9.39
C ASP A 161 -22.71 -1.13 9.97
N GLU A 162 -23.09 -2.27 9.39
CA GLU A 162 -22.62 -3.59 9.88
C GLU A 162 -21.09 -3.73 9.79
N CYS A 163 -20.45 -3.10 8.80
CA CYS A 163 -19.00 -3.13 8.66
C CYS A 163 -18.34 -2.34 9.79
N ASP A 164 -18.93 -1.21 10.20
CA ASP A 164 -18.52 -0.42 11.35
C ASP A 164 -18.61 -1.18 12.68
N ILE A 165 -19.59 -2.08 12.84
CA ILE A 165 -19.73 -2.94 14.02
C ILE A 165 -18.61 -3.98 14.06
N ASP A 166 -18.33 -4.67 12.95
CA ASP A 166 -17.23 -5.63 12.85
C ASP A 166 -15.87 -4.96 13.16
N ARG A 167 -15.69 -3.71 12.73
CA ARG A 167 -14.49 -2.91 13.02
C ARG A 167 -14.38 -2.52 14.50
N LEU A 168 -15.50 -2.21 15.16
CA LEU A 168 -15.53 -1.93 16.60
C LEU A 168 -15.26 -3.19 17.43
N GLU A 169 -15.72 -4.36 16.98
CA GLU A 169 -15.36 -5.65 17.60
C GLU A 169 -13.87 -5.94 17.44
N ALA A 170 -13.28 -5.71 16.26
CA ALA A 170 -11.84 -5.86 16.05
C ALA A 170 -11.02 -4.91 16.95
N LEU A 171 -11.50 -3.70 17.18
CA LEU A 171 -10.93 -2.73 18.13
C LEU A 171 -11.06 -3.19 19.59
N ALA A 172 -12.20 -3.80 19.94
CA ALA A 172 -12.45 -4.34 21.27
C ALA A 172 -11.56 -5.57 21.56
N ASP A 173 -11.36 -6.44 20.58
CA ASP A 173 -10.45 -7.58 20.67
C ASP A 173 -8.99 -7.14 20.81
N LEU A 174 -8.60 -6.09 20.09
CA LEU A 174 -7.28 -5.46 20.23
C LEU A 174 -7.08 -4.85 21.63
N MET A 175 -8.07 -4.10 22.13
CA MET A 175 -8.05 -3.55 23.49
C MET A 175 -8.25 -4.61 24.58
N GLY A 176 -8.58 -5.85 24.21
CA GLY A 176 -8.66 -7.00 25.10
C GLY A 176 -7.29 -7.45 25.64
N ASP A 177 -6.19 -7.05 24.99
CA ASP A 177 -4.84 -7.23 25.51
C ASP A 177 -4.51 -6.12 26.51
N TYR A 178 -4.70 -6.41 27.80
CA TYR A 178 -4.52 -5.45 28.89
C TYR A 178 -3.13 -4.76 28.86
N GLN A 179 -2.08 -5.48 28.44
CA GLN A 179 -0.73 -4.94 28.39
C GLN A 179 -0.59 -3.91 27.26
N GLU A 180 -1.15 -4.20 26.08
CA GLU A 180 -1.13 -3.28 24.94
C GLU A 180 -2.04 -2.06 25.16
N MET A 181 -3.19 -2.26 25.82
CA MET A 181 -4.06 -1.16 26.27
C MET A 181 -3.31 -0.25 27.25
N GLN A 182 -2.67 -0.81 28.27
CA GLN A 182 -1.91 -0.04 29.25
C GLN A 182 -0.77 0.73 28.58
N ARG A 183 -0.07 0.11 27.62
CA ARG A 183 0.98 0.74 26.82
C ARG A 183 0.43 1.92 26.04
N THR A 184 -0.64 1.73 25.27
CA THR A 184 -1.28 2.77 24.45
C THR A 184 -1.76 3.95 25.30
N CYS A 185 -2.44 3.67 26.41
CA CYS A 185 -2.88 4.70 27.35
C CYS A 185 -1.71 5.48 27.96
N THR A 186 -0.60 4.80 28.28
CA THR A 186 0.59 5.44 28.86
C THR A 186 1.26 6.37 27.84
N ILE A 187 1.41 5.94 26.59
CA ILE A 187 1.93 6.78 25.50
C ILE A 187 1.06 8.03 25.31
N ASN A 188 -0.26 7.85 25.22
CA ASN A 188 -1.20 8.96 25.07
C ASN A 188 -1.16 9.92 26.27
N ALA A 189 -0.97 9.41 27.49
CA ALA A 189 -0.83 10.26 28.68
C ALA A 189 0.39 11.18 28.59
N TYR A 190 1.53 10.69 28.10
CA TYR A 190 2.70 11.55 27.84
C TYR A 190 2.40 12.63 26.81
N TYR A 191 1.72 12.29 25.71
CA TYR A 191 1.33 13.26 24.69
C TYR A 191 0.41 14.35 25.25
N GLN A 192 -0.60 13.97 26.04
CA GLN A 192 -1.49 14.93 26.69
C GLN A 192 -0.76 15.87 27.66
N ILE A 193 0.17 15.33 28.46
CA ILE A 193 0.99 16.13 29.36
C ILE A 193 1.82 17.13 28.55
N LEU A 194 2.54 16.67 27.53
CA LEU A 194 3.37 17.54 26.70
C LEU A 194 2.54 18.60 25.97
N ALA A 195 1.41 18.23 25.35
CA ALA A 195 0.50 19.19 24.72
C ALA A 195 -0.01 20.26 25.70
N SER A 196 -0.32 19.88 26.95
CA SER A 196 -0.79 20.83 27.98
C SER A 196 0.28 21.87 28.36
N MET A 197 1.55 21.60 28.06
CA MET A 197 2.69 22.46 28.35
C MET A 197 3.03 23.43 27.20
N GLN A 198 2.23 23.46 26.12
CA GLN A 198 2.53 24.23 24.88
C GLN A 198 2.82 25.73 25.06
N MET A 199 2.37 26.33 26.16
CA MET A 199 2.66 27.73 26.50
C MET A 199 4.05 27.95 27.14
N SER A 200 4.77 26.86 27.43
CA SER A 200 6.12 26.88 28.00
C SER A 200 7.19 26.83 26.90
N ASP A 201 8.46 27.02 27.27
CA ASP A 201 9.57 26.70 26.36
C ASP A 201 9.75 25.18 26.30
N TYR A 202 9.71 24.60 25.09
CA TYR A 202 9.92 23.16 24.87
C TYR A 202 11.33 22.70 25.28
N LYS A 203 12.29 23.63 25.39
CA LYS A 203 13.66 23.39 25.86
C LYS A 203 13.79 23.42 27.38
N SER A 204 12.73 23.81 28.09
CA SER A 204 12.76 23.90 29.54
C SER A 204 13.07 22.55 30.20
N GLU A 205 13.76 22.59 31.33
CA GLU A 205 14.15 21.41 32.09
C GLU A 205 12.94 20.50 32.38
N LEU A 206 11.82 21.09 32.78
CA LEU A 206 10.59 20.35 33.08
C LEU A 206 10.05 19.59 31.86
N VAL A 207 9.99 20.23 30.68
CA VAL A 207 9.53 19.56 29.45
C VAL A 207 10.48 18.43 29.07
N GLN A 208 11.78 18.69 29.11
CA GLN A 208 12.79 17.70 28.73
C GLN A 208 12.85 16.52 29.71
N MET A 209 12.54 16.73 30.99
CA MET A 209 12.34 15.63 31.94
C MET A 209 11.17 14.73 31.54
N ILE A 210 10.04 15.29 31.08
CA ILE A 210 8.90 14.50 30.61
C ILE A 210 9.26 13.72 29.34
N VAL A 211 9.94 14.36 28.37
CA VAL A 211 10.40 13.67 27.15
C VAL A 211 11.38 12.53 27.49
N GLN A 212 12.29 12.75 28.45
CA GLN A 212 13.21 11.71 28.92
C GLN A 212 12.49 10.53 29.60
N GLN A 213 11.47 10.79 30.42
CA GLN A 213 10.64 9.72 31.02
C GLN A 213 9.88 8.95 29.93
N PHE A 214 9.33 9.65 28.95
CA PHE A 214 8.66 9.02 27.81
C PHE A 214 9.62 8.13 27.00
N TYR A 215 10.80 8.64 26.66
CA TYR A 215 11.86 7.85 26.01
C TYR A 215 12.25 6.62 26.84
N SER A 216 12.42 6.78 28.16
CA SER A 216 12.79 5.69 29.06
C SER A 216 11.69 4.63 29.17
N PHE A 217 10.42 5.04 29.13
CA PHE A 217 9.29 4.12 29.04
C PHE A 217 9.39 3.27 27.77
N LEU A 218 9.55 3.91 26.60
CA LEU A 218 9.68 3.20 25.32
C LEU A 218 10.90 2.28 25.26
N MET A 219 12.02 2.65 25.89
CA MET A 219 13.23 1.81 25.98
C MET A 219 13.00 0.46 26.67
N ASN A 220 11.99 0.36 27.54
CA ASN A 220 11.69 -0.87 28.28
C ASN A 220 10.75 -1.82 27.51
N GLU A 221 10.16 -1.34 26.41
CA GLU A 221 9.29 -2.11 25.53
C GLU A 221 10.08 -3.16 24.74
N GLU A 222 9.40 -4.25 24.36
CA GLU A 222 10.02 -5.37 23.64
C GLU A 222 10.60 -4.96 22.29
N THR A 223 9.90 -4.09 21.56
CA THR A 223 10.36 -3.51 20.29
C THR A 223 11.66 -2.71 20.41
N ALA A 224 11.86 -1.97 21.50
CA ALA A 224 13.13 -1.27 21.72
C ALA A 224 14.28 -2.25 22.03
N LYS A 225 13.99 -3.36 22.72
CA LYS A 225 14.98 -4.43 22.99
C LYS A 225 15.44 -5.12 21.72
N GLU A 226 14.56 -5.31 20.75
CA GLU A 226 14.90 -5.86 19.42
C GLU A 226 15.79 -4.92 18.61
N ILE A 227 15.53 -3.61 18.67
CA ILE A 227 16.37 -2.58 18.02
C ILE A 227 17.75 -2.50 18.72
N GLY A 228 17.80 -2.76 20.02
CA GLY A 228 19.01 -2.83 20.83
C GLY A 228 19.73 -1.50 20.96
N GLU A 229 21.07 -1.51 20.94
CA GLU A 229 21.92 -0.33 21.15
C GLU A 229 21.67 0.83 20.15
N LYS A 230 20.92 0.60 19.08
CA LYS A 230 20.56 1.61 18.09
C LYS A 230 19.40 2.51 18.52
N PHE A 231 18.61 2.10 19.52
CA PHE A 231 17.55 2.93 20.06
C PHE A 231 18.16 4.04 20.92
N THR A 232 18.62 5.08 20.25
CA THR A 232 19.25 6.29 20.84
C THR A 232 18.22 7.42 20.94
N PRO A 233 18.48 8.50 21.69
CA PRO A 233 17.62 9.69 21.68
C PRO A 233 17.43 10.27 20.26
N ALA A 234 18.49 10.28 19.46
CA ALA A 234 18.43 10.74 18.07
C ALA A 234 17.54 9.83 17.20
N PHE A 235 17.63 8.51 17.39
CA PHE A 235 16.73 7.55 16.77
C PHE A 235 15.29 7.82 17.21
N PHE A 236 15.01 7.85 18.52
CA PHE A 236 13.69 8.15 19.05
C PHE A 236 13.10 9.44 18.46
N ALA A 237 13.89 10.51 18.36
CA ALA A 237 13.44 11.77 17.79
C ALA A 237 13.08 11.66 16.31
N LYS A 238 13.97 11.12 15.47
CA LYS A 238 13.70 10.86 14.04
C LYS A 238 12.46 9.99 13.83
N TYR A 239 12.22 9.05 14.74
CA TYR A 239 11.13 8.09 14.64
C TYR A 239 9.86 8.44 15.44
N THR A 240 9.80 9.56 16.16
CA THR A 240 8.59 9.91 16.94
C THR A 240 8.10 11.32 16.66
N ALA A 241 8.98 12.31 16.51
CA ALA A 241 8.57 13.68 16.24
C ALA A 241 7.70 13.82 14.97
N PRO A 242 7.98 13.13 13.84
CA PRO A 242 7.14 13.23 12.64
C PRO A 242 5.69 12.75 12.81
N PHE A 243 5.37 11.99 13.86
CA PHE A 243 3.99 11.57 14.14
C PHE A 243 3.09 12.73 14.57
N PHE A 244 3.64 13.91 14.79
CA PHE A 244 2.92 15.12 15.17
C PHE A 244 2.94 16.20 14.07
N LEU A 245 3.49 15.87 12.90
CA LEU A 245 3.62 16.78 11.77
C LEU A 245 2.65 16.40 10.65
N GLU A 246 2.30 17.36 9.81
CA GLU A 246 1.50 17.12 8.62
C GLU A 246 2.21 16.15 7.66
N GLY A 247 1.42 15.44 6.84
CA GLY A 247 1.94 14.54 5.80
C GLY A 247 1.87 13.04 6.13
N SER A 248 1.20 12.66 7.21
CA SER A 248 0.86 11.26 7.53
C SER A 248 -0.52 11.14 8.19
N ASP A 249 -1.15 9.97 8.11
CA ASP A 249 -2.45 9.75 8.78
C ASP A 249 -2.31 9.88 10.31
N ILE A 250 -1.21 9.38 10.91
CA ILE A 250 -0.93 9.55 12.35
C ILE A 250 -0.75 11.03 12.71
N GLY A 251 -0.01 11.78 11.88
CA GLY A 251 0.14 13.23 12.00
C GLY A 251 -1.20 13.94 12.05
N ASN A 252 -2.09 13.64 11.10
CA ASN A 252 -3.43 14.22 11.03
C ASN A 252 -4.27 13.89 12.27
N ILE A 253 -4.17 12.66 12.78
CA ILE A 253 -4.89 12.22 13.99
C ILE A 253 -4.41 12.98 15.22
N ASN A 254 -3.09 13.09 15.40
CA ASN A 254 -2.51 13.81 16.54
C ASN A 254 -2.81 15.32 16.46
N ILE A 255 -2.75 15.93 15.27
CA ILE A 255 -3.16 17.33 15.07
C ILE A 255 -4.64 17.51 15.39
N ALA A 256 -5.51 16.57 15.02
CA ALA A 256 -6.93 16.62 15.39
C ALA A 256 -7.14 16.48 16.91
N ALA A 257 -6.32 15.68 17.60
CA ALA A 257 -6.43 15.42 19.03
C ALA A 257 -5.86 16.56 19.91
N TYR A 258 -4.72 17.13 19.52
CA TYR A 258 -3.95 18.08 20.35
C TYR A 258 -3.90 19.50 19.78
N GLY A 259 -4.44 19.71 18.58
CA GLY A 259 -4.29 20.95 17.82
C GLY A 259 -2.92 21.06 17.14
N LEU A 260 -2.81 21.99 16.20
CA LEU A 260 -1.57 22.23 15.45
C LEU A 260 -0.44 22.69 16.38
N GLU A 261 -0.68 23.71 17.21
CA GLU A 261 0.31 24.25 18.16
C GLU A 261 0.79 23.20 19.17
N GLY A 262 -0.13 22.40 19.72
CA GLY A 262 0.19 21.35 20.68
C GLY A 262 1.02 20.23 20.05
N SER A 263 0.67 19.85 18.82
CA SER A 263 1.39 18.82 18.06
C SER A 263 2.79 19.29 17.65
N GLU A 264 2.92 20.52 17.12
CA GLU A 264 4.23 21.12 16.83
C GLU A 264 5.09 21.26 18.10
N PHE A 265 4.49 21.61 19.25
CA PHE A 265 5.20 21.67 20.52
C PHE A 265 5.77 20.31 20.92
N ILE A 266 4.97 19.24 20.84
CA ILE A 266 5.44 17.87 21.12
C ILE A 266 6.58 17.49 20.17
N ALA A 267 6.42 17.74 18.87
CA ALA A 267 7.44 17.43 17.87
C ALA A 267 8.77 18.13 18.18
N ASN A 268 8.73 19.44 18.49
CA ASN A 268 9.92 20.22 18.83
C ASN A 268 10.58 19.77 20.13
N ALA A 269 9.78 19.44 21.16
CA ALA A 269 10.30 18.92 22.43
C ALA A 269 11.07 17.60 22.23
N ILE A 270 10.51 16.69 21.43
CA ILE A 270 11.13 15.41 21.07
C ILE A 270 12.38 15.62 20.20
N ALA A 271 12.32 16.48 19.18
CA ALA A 271 13.45 16.78 18.31
C ALA A 271 14.64 17.35 19.10
N PHE A 272 14.38 18.31 20.00
CA PHE A 272 15.41 18.89 20.86
C PHE A 272 16.05 17.85 21.79
N PHE A 273 15.26 16.94 22.38
CA PHE A 273 15.78 15.84 23.19
C PHE A 273 16.73 14.92 22.40
N GLY A 274 16.42 14.71 21.12
CA GLY A 274 17.26 13.95 20.19
C GLY A 274 18.52 14.68 19.72
N GLY A 275 18.71 15.95 20.10
CA GLY A 275 19.86 16.78 19.71
C GLY A 275 19.68 17.57 18.40
N PHE A 276 18.45 17.67 17.89
CA PHE A 276 18.14 18.44 16.67
C PHE A 276 17.81 19.90 17.01
N SER A 277 18.25 20.84 16.18
CA SER A 277 18.01 22.27 16.38
C SER A 277 16.70 22.73 15.77
N SER A 278 16.25 22.05 14.73
CA SER A 278 14.98 22.26 14.04
C SER A 278 14.32 20.93 13.66
N LEU A 279 13.03 20.97 13.31
CA LEU A 279 12.32 19.80 12.76
C LEU A 279 12.82 19.43 11.36
N ASP A 280 13.36 20.37 10.60
CA ASP A 280 13.91 20.11 9.26
C ASP A 280 15.16 19.20 9.36
N ASP A 281 15.94 19.35 10.43
CA ASP A 281 17.15 18.56 10.70
C ASP A 281 16.84 17.05 10.87
N LEU A 282 15.57 16.69 11.15
CA LEU A 282 15.15 15.28 11.28
C LEU A 282 15.27 14.53 9.94
N TYR A 283 15.19 15.24 8.83
CA TYR A 283 15.20 14.67 7.47
C TYR A 283 16.56 14.77 6.78
N GLU A 284 17.55 15.42 7.40
CA GLU A 284 18.93 15.41 6.91
C GLU A 284 19.55 14.01 7.10
N VAL A 285 20.02 13.46 5.98
CA VAL A 285 20.55 12.08 5.82
C VAL A 285 21.97 11.97 6.39
#